data_AF-A0A928V2K8-F1
#
_entry.id   AF-A0A928V2K8-F1
#
_cell.length_a   1.000
_cell.length_b   1.000
_cell.length_c   1.000
_cell.angle_alpha   90.00
_cell.angle_beta   90.00
_cell.angle_gamma   90.00
#
_symmetry.space_group_name_H-M   'P 1'
#
loop_
_entity.id
_entity.type
_entity.pdbx_description
1 polymer ?
#
loop_
_entity_poly.entity_id
_entity_poly.type
_entity_poly.pdbx_seq_one_letter_code
_entity_poly.pdbx_strand_id
1 'polypeptide(L)'
;MNHRSSAGSLGARLSTLFMVIVAGGSMAAQAQKPPASSVTEAVLQAIEYNPDVQASYHAFRASAHDVTIARAGWLPTVDVNAAAGTANREYDGRASYDTGYAEVSLSQSLFNGFRTTGEIEHFSSARQVRYYELLNQIEDTALETVRSFEDVVRTRELVSLARANYAKHREVLGQIEERVGSGVGRRVDLEQVGGRLALAESNLLTEASNLHDATARYLRAVGTLPAEQLQVVELAEDKWLPADISAALNLAYQGNAGFHAAIKNISAAQATVKIERSGYLPKAELRARQNITRNNNGFDDRVDRNRYGEEGVVELALSYNLYSGGANRAAVRRSLEEVNQAKDVRDQVCVDLRQTTQVAFNDTLRIREQLQSLEQHRLASDKVRHAYSEQFNIGQRTLLDLLDAENEFFQSSRAAINASSDLTIAQARTLAAMGKLLPALSIVREGLNLLGNANINQLQVDAATACPSDAPIALRRDDLISTTVPISSDALFAVNSSDLNPGSTGNLDRLLQQIRETPKVVEIRVTGHTDASGSDQINQPLSRARAQKVRDYLVLNGLELSNIIVEGFGSSRPIADNATEAGRASNRRVDITVVSQR
;
A
#
# COMPACT_ATOMS: atom_id res chain seq x y z
N MET A 1 91.81 -40.41 30.37
CA MET A 1 91.24 -40.04 31.68
C MET A 1 89.98 -39.24 31.39
N ASN A 2 88.80 -39.86 31.37
CA ASN A 2 87.85 -40.00 32.50
C ASN A 2 87.30 -38.63 32.93
N HIS A 3 85.99 -38.35 32.99
CA HIS A 3 84.78 -39.18 32.78
C HIS A 3 83.54 -38.24 32.59
N ARG A 4 82.51 -38.67 31.81
CA ARG A 4 81.03 -38.42 31.91
C ARG A 4 80.50 -37.03 32.40
N SER A 5 79.35 -36.47 31.98
CA SER A 5 78.32 -36.63 30.92
C SER A 5 77.40 -35.37 31.01
N SER A 6 76.25 -35.13 30.36
CA SER A 6 75.28 -35.97 29.63
C SER A 6 74.45 -35.13 28.61
N ALA A 7 73.32 -35.67 28.15
CA ALA A 7 72.28 -35.07 27.29
C ALA A 7 71.51 -33.87 27.92
N GLY A 8 70.73 -33.08 27.16
CA GLY A 8 70.33 -33.32 25.77
C GLY A 8 69.62 -32.17 25.04
N SER A 9 69.47 -32.35 23.73
CA SER A 9 68.75 -31.48 22.81
C SER A 9 67.27 -31.87 22.71
N LEU A 10 66.39 -30.88 22.60
CA LEU A 10 65.01 -31.07 22.16
C LEU A 10 64.64 -29.93 21.21
N GLY A 11 64.75 -30.20 19.91
CA GLY A 11 64.16 -29.36 18.88
C GLY A 11 62.66 -29.61 18.82
N ALA A 12 61.86 -28.56 19.00
CA ALA A 12 60.41 -28.64 18.83
C ALA A 12 60.07 -28.78 17.34
N ARG A 13 59.66 -29.98 16.93
CA ARG A 13 59.10 -30.22 15.59
C ARG A 13 57.69 -29.64 15.50
N LEU A 14 57.44 -28.73 14.57
CA LEU A 14 56.06 -28.48 14.10
C LEU A 14 55.51 -29.81 13.57
N SER A 15 54.51 -30.35 14.26
CA SER A 15 53.76 -31.52 13.80
C SER A 15 52.47 -31.04 13.19
N THR A 16 52.38 -31.11 11.87
CA THR A 16 51.19 -30.77 11.08
C THR A 16 50.03 -31.68 11.45
N LEU A 17 49.04 -31.15 12.17
CA LEU A 17 47.79 -31.87 12.45
C LEU A 17 46.86 -31.76 11.23
N PHE A 18 46.98 -32.70 10.31
CA PHE A 18 46.08 -32.81 9.16
C PHE A 18 44.73 -33.37 9.61
N MET A 19 43.82 -32.50 10.05
CA MET A 19 42.47 -32.91 10.45
C MET A 19 41.62 -33.18 9.21
N VAL A 20 41.57 -34.46 8.80
CA VAL A 20 40.66 -34.91 7.73
C VAL A 20 39.23 -34.85 8.26
N ILE A 21 38.56 -33.73 8.02
CA ILE A 21 37.11 -33.62 8.18
C ILE A 21 36.49 -34.38 7.00
N VAL A 22 36.02 -35.61 7.27
CA VAL A 22 35.17 -36.35 6.34
C VAL A 22 33.86 -35.59 6.24
N ALA A 23 33.70 -34.82 5.17
CA ALA A 23 32.48 -34.11 4.84
C ALA A 23 31.39 -35.09 4.38
N GLY A 24 30.84 -35.85 5.35
CA GLY A 24 29.60 -36.60 5.22
C GLY A 24 28.41 -35.64 5.14
N GLY A 25 28.38 -34.83 4.07
CA GLY A 25 27.31 -33.90 3.76
C GLY A 25 26.04 -34.68 3.45
N SER A 26 25.29 -35.00 4.50
CA SER A 26 23.96 -35.58 4.38
C SER A 26 23.12 -34.62 3.56
N MET A 27 22.65 -35.06 2.38
CA MET A 27 21.59 -34.36 1.68
C MET A 27 20.35 -34.40 2.57
N ALA A 28 20.18 -33.35 3.37
CA ALA A 28 18.93 -33.09 4.04
C ALA A 28 17.89 -32.91 2.93
N ALA A 29 17.07 -33.94 2.73
CA ALA A 29 15.92 -33.85 1.86
C ALA A 29 15.11 -32.65 2.34
N GLN A 30 15.02 -31.61 1.50
CA GLN A 30 14.18 -30.46 1.79
C GLN A 30 12.76 -30.99 1.83
N ALA A 31 12.22 -31.15 3.05
CA ALA A 31 10.86 -31.59 3.27
C ALA A 31 9.96 -30.63 2.52
N GLN A 32 9.36 -31.12 1.43
CA GLN A 32 8.60 -30.33 0.50
C GLN A 32 7.34 -29.87 1.25
N LYS A 33 7.33 -28.59 1.65
CA LYS A 33 6.31 -28.06 2.57
C LYS A 33 4.92 -28.29 1.98
N PRO A 34 3.93 -28.64 2.81
CA PRO A 34 2.56 -28.77 2.34
C PRO A 34 2.13 -27.42 1.72
N PRO A 35 1.46 -27.43 0.56
CA PRO A 35 0.99 -26.20 -0.05
C PRO A 35 -0.06 -25.55 0.86
N ALA A 36 0.09 -24.26 1.14
CA ALA A 36 -0.82 -23.52 2.01
C ALA A 36 -2.25 -23.51 1.44
N SER A 37 -3.23 -23.77 2.30
CA SER A 37 -4.65 -23.86 1.95
C SER A 37 -5.44 -22.60 2.32
N SER A 38 -4.97 -21.89 3.35
CA SER A 38 -5.50 -20.60 3.79
C SER A 38 -4.51 -19.46 3.54
N VAL A 39 -5.05 -18.24 3.45
CA VAL A 39 -4.23 -17.02 3.30
C VAL A 39 -3.32 -16.79 4.51
N THR A 40 -3.76 -17.15 5.72
CA THR A 40 -2.99 -17.04 6.96
C THR A 40 -1.76 -17.96 6.95
N GLU A 41 -1.93 -19.22 6.51
CA GLU A 41 -0.80 -20.16 6.31
C GLU A 41 0.19 -19.62 5.28
N ALA A 42 -0.31 -19.12 4.15
CA ALA A 42 0.51 -18.57 3.07
C ALA A 42 1.33 -17.36 3.54
N VAL A 43 0.72 -16.43 4.30
CA VAL A 43 1.38 -15.25 4.87
C VAL A 43 2.42 -15.64 5.91
N LEU A 44 2.13 -16.58 6.82
CA LEU A 44 3.12 -17.06 7.79
C LEU A 44 4.33 -17.69 7.09
N GLN A 45 4.10 -18.52 6.07
CA GLN A 45 5.18 -19.12 5.29
C GLN A 45 5.98 -18.07 4.51
N ALA A 46 5.32 -17.08 3.91
CA ALA A 46 5.99 -15.99 3.22
C ALA A 46 6.88 -15.19 4.20
N ILE A 47 6.38 -14.81 5.37
CA ILE A 47 7.16 -14.08 6.39
C ILE A 47 8.38 -14.88 6.86
N GLU A 48 8.25 -16.20 7.03
CA GLU A 48 9.34 -17.04 7.51
C GLU A 48 10.43 -17.28 6.45
N TYR A 49 10.08 -17.35 5.16
CA TYR A 49 11.02 -17.78 4.10
C TYR A 49 11.31 -16.77 2.99
N ASN A 50 10.61 -15.63 2.94
CA ASN A 50 10.85 -14.61 1.92
C ASN A 50 12.25 -13.95 2.09
N PRO A 51 13.08 -13.88 1.03
CA PRO A 51 14.43 -13.32 1.11
C PRO A 51 14.51 -11.87 1.57
N ASP A 52 13.52 -11.03 1.23
CA ASP A 52 13.51 -9.60 1.56
C ASP A 52 13.23 -9.39 3.07
N VAL A 53 12.34 -10.21 3.64
CA VAL A 53 12.11 -10.27 5.09
C VAL A 53 13.37 -10.76 5.82
N GLN A 54 14.03 -11.80 5.33
CA GLN A 54 15.26 -12.32 5.93
C GLN A 54 16.41 -11.32 5.84
N ALA A 55 16.55 -10.59 4.72
CA ALA A 55 17.54 -9.51 4.58
C ALA A 55 17.29 -8.39 5.60
N SER A 56 16.04 -7.93 5.73
CA SER A 56 15.65 -6.93 6.74
C SER A 56 15.87 -7.42 8.17
N TYR A 57 15.61 -8.69 8.46
CA TYR A 57 15.87 -9.31 9.77
C TYR A 57 17.36 -9.34 10.11
N HIS A 58 18.21 -9.72 9.15
CA HIS A 58 19.66 -9.69 9.33
C HIS A 58 20.20 -8.26 9.47
N ALA A 59 19.65 -7.28 8.74
CA ALA A 59 19.98 -5.86 8.92
C ALA A 59 19.61 -5.32 10.31
N PHE A 60 18.42 -5.68 10.83
CA PHE A 60 18.04 -5.37 12.21
C PHE A 60 18.99 -6.02 13.22
N ARG A 61 19.37 -7.29 13.03
CA ARG A 61 20.35 -7.96 13.90
C ARG A 61 21.73 -7.31 13.86
N ALA A 62 22.22 -6.92 12.68
CA ALA A 62 23.48 -6.18 12.54
C ALA A 62 23.47 -4.89 13.37
N SER A 63 22.37 -4.12 13.32
CA SER A 63 22.24 -2.87 14.08
C SER A 63 22.30 -3.03 15.62
N ALA A 64 22.02 -4.22 16.15
CA ALA A 64 22.23 -4.51 17.56
C ALA A 64 23.71 -4.70 17.92
N HIS A 65 24.52 -5.19 16.98
CA HIS A 65 25.97 -5.26 17.12
C HIS A 65 26.60 -3.86 16.96
N ASP A 66 26.08 -2.99 16.09
CA ASP A 66 26.54 -1.60 15.96
C ASP A 66 26.42 -0.81 17.28
N VAL A 67 25.31 -0.97 18.02
CA VAL A 67 25.15 -0.40 19.36
C VAL A 67 26.20 -0.95 20.35
N THR A 68 26.61 -2.21 20.18
CA THR A 68 27.63 -2.84 21.03
C THR A 68 29.03 -2.33 20.68
N ILE A 69 29.33 -2.16 19.39
CA ILE A 69 30.56 -1.53 18.88
C ILE A 69 30.67 -0.09 19.39
N ALA A 70 29.60 0.69 19.33
CA ALA A 70 29.56 2.05 19.87
C ALA A 70 29.84 2.07 21.40
N ARG A 71 29.28 1.12 22.16
CA ARG A 71 29.56 1.00 23.61
C ARG A 71 31.02 0.62 23.90
N ALA A 72 31.69 -0.08 23.01
CA ALA A 72 33.10 -0.43 23.17
C ALA A 72 34.03 0.80 23.19
N GLY A 73 33.59 1.97 22.70
CA GLY A 73 34.35 3.23 22.80
C GLY A 73 34.64 3.73 24.23
N TRP A 74 33.97 3.16 25.25
CA TRP A 74 34.26 3.40 26.67
C TRP A 74 35.18 2.35 27.32
N LEU A 75 35.44 1.25 26.61
CA LEU A 75 36.28 0.14 27.09
C LEU A 75 37.75 0.38 26.68
N PRO A 76 38.72 -0.17 27.42
CA PRO A 76 40.12 -0.12 27.01
C PRO A 76 40.35 -0.96 25.74
N THR A 77 41.13 -0.44 24.80
CA THR A 77 41.80 -1.27 23.78
C THR A 77 43.15 -1.74 24.32
N VAL A 78 43.60 -2.89 23.85
CA VAL A 78 44.94 -3.43 24.15
C VAL A 78 45.53 -3.92 22.83
N ASP A 79 46.64 -3.29 22.45
CA ASP A 79 47.24 -3.41 21.13
C ASP A 79 48.70 -3.87 21.27
N VAL A 80 49.13 -4.81 20.44
CA VAL A 80 50.51 -5.36 20.43
C VAL A 80 51.17 -5.01 19.11
N ASN A 81 52.14 -4.11 19.15
CA ASN A 81 52.91 -3.66 18.01
C ASN A 81 54.31 -4.29 18.06
N ALA A 82 54.76 -4.91 16.97
CA ALA A 82 56.13 -5.38 16.86
C ALA A 82 56.69 -5.07 15.48
N ALA A 83 57.92 -4.57 15.44
CA ALA A 83 58.63 -4.31 14.20
C ALA A 83 60.11 -4.73 14.30
N ALA A 84 60.66 -5.16 13.18
CA ALA A 84 62.09 -5.37 13.00
C ALA A 84 62.47 -4.88 11.61
N GLY A 85 63.66 -4.30 11.47
CA GLY A 85 64.15 -3.76 10.21
C GLY A 85 65.61 -3.35 10.30
N THR A 86 66.07 -2.67 9.26
CA THR A 86 67.41 -2.08 9.23
C THR A 86 67.29 -0.58 9.02
N ALA A 87 68.11 0.20 9.73
CA ALA A 87 68.16 1.65 9.63
C ALA A 87 69.59 2.09 9.28
N ASN A 88 69.74 3.15 8.49
CA ASN A 88 71.03 3.77 8.20
C ASN A 88 71.08 5.16 8.87
N ARG A 89 72.24 5.59 9.37
CA ARG A 89 72.38 6.88 10.04
C ARG A 89 73.71 7.53 9.69
N GLU A 90 73.64 8.67 9.02
CA GLU A 90 74.83 9.28 8.40
C GLU A 90 75.68 10.13 9.35
N TYR A 91 75.18 10.47 10.54
CA TYR A 91 75.81 11.46 11.42
C TYR A 91 76.67 10.91 12.57
N ASP A 92 76.52 9.63 12.94
CA ASP A 92 77.27 8.99 14.04
C ASP A 92 78.26 7.90 13.55
N GLY A 93 78.51 7.85 12.24
CA GLY A 93 79.44 6.90 11.62
C GLY A 93 78.96 5.45 11.61
N ARG A 94 77.74 5.16 12.06
CA ARG A 94 77.15 3.81 12.02
C ARG A 94 76.62 3.52 10.62
N ALA A 95 77.23 2.56 9.95
CA ALA A 95 76.60 1.93 8.78
C ALA A 95 75.27 1.24 9.17
N SER A 96 74.50 0.85 8.15
CA SER A 96 73.22 0.12 8.27
C SER A 96 73.18 -0.87 9.45
N TYR A 97 72.26 -0.67 10.38
CA TYR A 97 72.14 -1.44 11.63
C TYR A 97 70.73 -2.03 11.80
N ASP A 98 70.67 -3.26 12.33
CA ASP A 98 69.41 -3.87 12.76
C ASP A 98 68.75 -3.02 13.85
N THR A 99 67.46 -2.76 13.72
CA THR A 99 66.61 -2.17 14.75
C THR A 99 65.35 -3.02 14.94
N GLY A 100 64.74 -2.95 16.10
CA GLY A 100 63.42 -3.56 16.33
C GLY A 100 62.84 -3.21 17.68
N TYR A 101 61.53 -3.35 17.79
CA TYR A 101 60.81 -3.15 19.05
C TYR A 101 59.61 -4.09 19.16
N ALA A 102 59.20 -4.34 20.39
CA ALA A 102 57.91 -4.94 20.73
C ALA A 102 57.26 -4.07 21.82
N GLU A 103 56.07 -3.56 21.54
CA GLU A 103 55.29 -2.70 22.41
C GLU A 103 53.93 -3.36 22.68
N VAL A 104 53.53 -3.39 23.95
CA VAL A 104 52.14 -3.60 24.36
C VAL A 104 51.61 -2.26 24.83
N SER A 105 50.54 -1.78 24.22
CA SER A 105 49.86 -0.55 24.63
C SER A 105 48.42 -0.82 25.05
N LEU A 106 47.93 -0.02 26.00
CA LEU A 106 46.55 0.04 26.46
C LEU A 106 46.10 1.49 26.34
N SER A 107 44.94 1.71 25.73
CA SER A 107 44.32 3.03 25.59
C SER A 107 42.87 2.96 26.04
N GLN A 108 42.45 3.88 26.91
CA GLN A 108 41.06 4.01 27.32
C GLN A 108 40.60 5.46 27.25
N SER A 109 39.51 5.72 26.52
CA SER A 109 38.88 7.03 26.53
C SER A 109 38.15 7.26 27.86
N LEU A 110 38.56 8.29 28.60
CA LEU A 110 37.88 8.74 29.83
C LEU A 110 36.85 9.83 29.51
N PHE A 111 37.16 10.67 28.52
CA PHE A 111 36.26 11.68 27.98
C PHE A 111 36.63 11.99 26.52
N ASN A 112 35.65 12.12 25.64
CA ASN A 112 35.90 12.45 24.23
C ASN A 112 34.92 13.48 23.67
N GLY A 113 34.58 14.51 24.45
CA GLY A 113 33.64 15.54 24.03
C GLY A 113 32.21 15.02 23.85
N PHE A 114 31.82 13.99 24.61
CA PHE A 114 30.54 13.27 24.46
C PHE A 114 30.37 12.53 23.12
N ARG A 115 31.45 12.27 22.38
CA ARG A 115 31.40 11.56 21.09
C ARG A 115 30.77 10.18 21.23
N THR A 116 31.28 9.34 22.13
CA THR A 116 30.81 7.95 22.26
C THR A 116 29.38 7.87 22.82
N THR A 117 28.96 8.81 23.67
CA THR A 117 27.53 8.95 24.03
C THR A 117 26.66 9.29 22.82
N GLY A 118 27.12 10.18 21.93
CA GLY A 118 26.43 10.50 20.68
C GLY A 118 26.38 9.31 19.71
N GLU A 119 27.46 8.53 19.59
CA GLU A 119 27.51 7.31 18.79
C GLU A 119 26.52 6.26 19.33
N ILE A 120 26.47 6.04 20.64
CA ILE A 120 25.48 5.13 21.27
C ILE A 120 24.04 5.60 20.99
N GLU A 121 23.74 6.89 21.12
CA GLU A 121 22.41 7.44 20.78
C GLU A 121 22.07 7.27 19.30
N HIS A 122 23.03 7.52 18.39
CA HIS A 122 22.87 7.39 16.94
C HIS A 122 22.55 5.94 16.57
N PHE A 123 23.41 4.99 16.96
CA PHE A 123 23.20 3.57 16.63
C PHE A 123 21.99 2.98 17.37
N SER A 124 21.65 3.46 18.57
CA SER A 124 20.41 3.06 19.25
C SER A 124 19.16 3.56 18.51
N SER A 125 19.22 4.73 17.87
CA SER A 125 18.14 5.25 17.03
C SER A 125 18.08 4.53 15.68
N ALA A 126 19.24 4.30 15.04
CA ALA A 126 19.34 3.54 13.80
C ALA A 126 18.84 2.08 13.96
N ARG A 127 19.07 1.45 15.11
CA ARG A 127 18.45 0.15 15.46
C ARG A 127 16.93 0.21 15.52
N GLN A 128 16.34 1.32 15.99
CA GLN A 128 14.89 1.51 15.96
C GLN A 128 14.39 1.73 14.52
N VAL A 129 15.16 2.42 13.66
CA VAL A 129 14.87 2.51 12.22
C VAL A 129 14.82 1.11 11.60
N ARG A 130 15.89 0.30 11.75
CA ARG A 130 15.94 -1.08 11.20
C ARG A 130 14.83 -1.99 11.74
N TYR A 131 14.40 -1.81 12.99
CA TYR A 131 13.26 -2.53 13.55
C TYR A 131 11.94 -2.17 12.85
N TYR A 132 11.68 -0.88 12.63
CA TYR A 132 10.47 -0.44 11.94
C TYR A 132 10.50 -0.75 10.44
N GLU A 133 11.66 -0.70 9.78
CA GLU A 133 11.83 -1.21 8.41
C GLU A 133 11.51 -2.71 8.31
N LEU A 134 11.99 -3.54 9.24
CA LEU A 134 11.62 -4.96 9.30
C LEU A 134 10.10 -5.15 9.47
N LEU A 135 9.44 -4.40 10.36
CA LEU A 135 7.98 -4.46 10.51
C LEU A 135 7.25 -4.02 9.23
N ASN A 136 7.77 -3.02 8.50
CA ASN A 136 7.19 -2.61 7.22
C ASN A 136 7.33 -3.70 6.17
N GLN A 137 8.53 -4.29 6.05
CA GLN A 137 8.80 -5.39 5.11
C GLN A 137 7.90 -6.61 5.38
N ILE A 138 7.61 -6.92 6.65
CA ILE A 138 6.67 -8.00 7.02
C ILE A 138 5.24 -7.68 6.55
N GLU A 139 4.74 -6.45 6.74
CA GLU A 139 3.39 -6.06 6.27
C GLU A 139 3.32 -5.96 4.73
N ASP A 140 4.37 -5.48 4.06
CA ASP A 140 4.46 -5.45 2.58
C ASP A 140 4.46 -6.87 2.00
N THR A 141 5.23 -7.79 2.59
CA THR A 141 5.24 -9.21 2.21
C THR A 141 3.91 -9.89 2.50
N ALA A 142 3.24 -9.55 3.60
CA ALA A 142 1.89 -10.04 3.90
C ALA A 142 0.88 -9.54 2.85
N LEU A 143 0.90 -8.26 2.50
CA LEU A 143 0.03 -7.66 1.50
C LEU A 143 0.23 -8.26 0.10
N GLU A 144 1.47 -8.46 -0.33
CA GLU A 144 1.80 -9.11 -1.61
C GLU A 144 1.38 -10.60 -1.62
N THR A 145 1.46 -11.26 -0.47
CA THR A 145 0.98 -12.64 -0.32
C THR A 145 -0.54 -12.72 -0.39
N VAL A 146 -1.28 -11.83 0.28
CA VAL A 146 -2.75 -11.75 0.17
C VAL A 146 -3.17 -11.48 -1.28
N ARG A 147 -2.53 -10.51 -1.96
CA ARG A 147 -2.81 -10.21 -3.38
C ARG A 147 -2.56 -11.41 -4.28
N SER A 148 -1.41 -12.07 -4.16
CA SER A 148 -1.07 -13.21 -5.01
C SER A 148 -1.90 -14.46 -4.71
N PHE A 149 -2.35 -14.64 -3.46
CA PHE A 149 -3.32 -15.67 -3.09
C PHE A 149 -4.68 -15.40 -3.76
N GLU A 150 -5.22 -14.19 -3.59
CA GLU A 150 -6.51 -13.78 -4.16
C GLU A 150 -6.50 -13.80 -5.71
N ASP A 151 -5.40 -13.39 -6.33
CA ASP A 151 -5.20 -13.49 -7.78
C ASP A 151 -5.32 -14.93 -8.32
N VAL A 152 -4.85 -15.93 -7.56
CA VAL A 152 -4.98 -17.36 -7.90
C VAL A 152 -6.42 -17.84 -7.70
N VAL A 153 -7.10 -17.42 -6.63
CA VAL A 153 -8.53 -17.71 -6.42
C VAL A 153 -9.34 -17.18 -7.61
N ARG A 154 -9.19 -15.88 -7.92
CA ARG A 154 -9.83 -15.20 -9.05
C ARG A 154 -9.61 -15.90 -10.38
N THR A 155 -8.34 -16.18 -10.74
CA THR A 155 -8.04 -16.80 -12.05
C THR A 155 -8.50 -18.25 -12.16
N ARG A 156 -8.54 -19.02 -11.07
CA ARG A 156 -9.16 -20.36 -11.08
C ARG A 156 -10.66 -20.29 -11.35
N GLU A 157 -11.36 -19.33 -10.76
CA GLU A 157 -12.78 -19.12 -11.01
C GLU A 157 -13.06 -18.66 -12.45
N LEU A 158 -12.27 -17.71 -12.97
CA LEU A 158 -12.34 -17.27 -14.37
C LEU A 158 -12.07 -18.40 -15.37
N VAL A 159 -11.10 -19.29 -15.10
CA VAL A 159 -10.86 -20.50 -15.92
C VAL A 159 -12.03 -21.47 -15.86
N SER A 160 -12.65 -21.65 -14.70
CA SER A 160 -13.86 -22.48 -14.54
C SER A 160 -15.02 -21.93 -15.36
N LEU A 161 -15.26 -20.61 -15.27
CA LEU A 161 -16.29 -19.90 -16.03
C LEU A 161 -16.04 -19.95 -17.54
N ALA A 162 -14.81 -19.73 -18.00
CA ALA A 162 -14.44 -19.83 -19.41
C ALA A 162 -14.59 -21.26 -19.96
N ARG A 163 -14.27 -22.28 -19.15
CA ARG A 163 -14.47 -23.69 -19.49
C ARG A 163 -15.95 -24.03 -19.63
N ALA A 164 -16.80 -23.54 -18.71
CA ALA A 164 -18.25 -23.71 -18.80
C ALA A 164 -18.81 -23.03 -20.06
N ASN A 165 -18.36 -21.81 -20.37
CA ASN A 165 -18.79 -21.07 -21.57
C ASN A 165 -18.39 -21.78 -22.88
N TYR A 166 -17.14 -22.27 -22.97
CA TYR A 166 -16.69 -23.09 -24.11
C TYR A 166 -17.52 -24.38 -24.25
N ALA A 167 -17.74 -25.11 -23.15
CA ALA A 167 -18.56 -26.32 -23.16
C ALA A 167 -19.99 -26.04 -23.64
N LYS A 168 -20.59 -24.93 -23.22
CA LYS A 168 -21.94 -24.54 -23.64
C LYS A 168 -22.03 -24.16 -25.12
N HIS A 169 -21.07 -23.39 -25.65
CA HIS A 169 -21.03 -23.12 -27.10
C HIS A 169 -20.81 -24.39 -27.93
N ARG A 170 -20.04 -25.37 -27.42
CA ARG A 170 -19.84 -26.67 -28.07
C ARG A 170 -21.11 -27.54 -28.05
N GLU A 171 -21.88 -27.51 -26.97
CA GLU A 171 -23.21 -28.14 -26.89
C GLU A 171 -24.17 -27.55 -27.93
N VAL A 172 -24.24 -26.21 -28.00
CA VAL A 172 -25.09 -25.51 -28.98
C VAL A 172 -24.66 -25.79 -30.42
N LEU A 173 -23.35 -25.94 -30.70
CA LEU A 173 -22.87 -26.30 -32.03
C LEU A 173 -23.43 -27.66 -32.47
N GLY A 174 -23.33 -28.69 -31.63
CA GLY A 174 -23.87 -30.02 -31.94
C GLY A 174 -25.38 -30.00 -32.21
N GLN A 175 -26.15 -29.23 -31.43
CA GLN A 175 -27.59 -29.06 -31.66
C GLN A 175 -27.91 -28.40 -33.02
N ILE A 176 -27.08 -27.43 -33.47
CA ILE A 176 -27.23 -26.81 -34.79
C ILE A 176 -26.77 -27.76 -35.90
N GLU A 177 -25.71 -28.53 -35.72
CA GLU A 177 -25.26 -29.57 -36.66
C GLU A 177 -26.35 -30.61 -36.91
N GLU A 178 -27.00 -31.10 -35.87
CA GLU A 178 -28.14 -32.03 -35.97
C GLU A 178 -29.34 -31.40 -36.69
N ARG A 179 -29.71 -30.15 -36.35
CA ARG A 179 -30.81 -29.43 -36.99
C ARG A 179 -30.54 -29.16 -38.47
N VAL A 180 -29.32 -28.77 -38.84
CA VAL A 180 -28.92 -28.54 -40.25
C VAL A 180 -28.81 -29.85 -41.02
N GLY A 181 -28.22 -30.90 -40.42
CA GLY A 181 -28.15 -32.24 -41.02
C GLY A 181 -29.52 -32.86 -41.28
N SER A 182 -30.50 -32.55 -40.44
CA SER A 182 -31.92 -32.93 -40.62
C SER A 182 -32.68 -32.05 -41.62
N GLY A 183 -32.04 -31.02 -42.20
CA GLY A 183 -32.66 -30.09 -43.15
C GLY A 183 -33.58 -29.03 -42.54
N VAL A 184 -33.60 -28.89 -41.20
CA VAL A 184 -34.48 -27.97 -40.45
C VAL A 184 -33.76 -26.67 -40.02
N GLY A 185 -32.42 -26.66 -40.02
CA GLY A 185 -31.58 -25.51 -39.69
C GLY A 185 -31.00 -24.77 -40.90
N ARG A 186 -30.47 -23.56 -40.70
CA ARG A 186 -29.81 -22.76 -41.76
C ARG A 186 -28.30 -22.90 -41.66
N ARG A 187 -27.59 -23.01 -42.79
CA ARG A 187 -26.12 -23.12 -42.78
C ARG A 187 -25.39 -21.91 -42.16
N VAL A 188 -25.98 -20.72 -42.21
CA VAL A 188 -25.42 -19.52 -41.55
C VAL A 188 -25.39 -19.64 -40.01
N ASP A 189 -26.30 -20.42 -39.43
CA ASP A 189 -26.36 -20.65 -37.98
C ASP A 189 -25.13 -21.46 -37.51
N LEU A 190 -24.58 -22.35 -38.34
CA LEU A 190 -23.34 -23.09 -38.06
C LEU A 190 -22.13 -22.15 -38.02
N GLU A 191 -21.96 -21.30 -39.03
CA GLU A 191 -20.85 -20.34 -39.10
C GLU A 191 -20.89 -19.37 -37.90
N GLN A 192 -22.10 -18.93 -37.50
CA GLN A 192 -22.30 -18.05 -36.36
C GLN A 192 -21.90 -18.72 -35.03
N VAL A 193 -22.30 -19.97 -34.79
CA VAL A 193 -21.89 -20.70 -33.57
C VAL A 193 -20.41 -21.06 -33.61
N GLY A 194 -19.88 -21.48 -34.76
CA GLY A 194 -18.45 -21.76 -34.95
C GLY A 194 -17.59 -20.55 -34.57
N GLY A 195 -17.98 -19.35 -35.00
CA GLY A 195 -17.33 -18.10 -34.60
C GLY A 195 -17.40 -17.82 -33.10
N ARG A 196 -18.55 -18.05 -32.44
CA ARG A 196 -18.69 -17.90 -30.98
C ARG A 196 -17.89 -18.96 -30.21
N LEU A 197 -17.82 -20.20 -30.70
CA LEU A 197 -17.03 -21.28 -30.10
C LEU A 197 -15.53 -20.99 -30.19
N ALA A 198 -15.02 -20.55 -31.33
CA ALA A 198 -13.63 -20.15 -31.50
C ALA A 198 -13.23 -18.97 -30.58
N LEU A 199 -14.14 -17.99 -30.40
CA LEU A 199 -13.94 -16.92 -29.42
C LEU A 199 -13.90 -17.45 -27.98
N ALA A 200 -14.79 -18.39 -27.63
CA ALA A 200 -14.81 -19.00 -26.30
C ALA A 200 -13.55 -19.85 -26.02
N GLU A 201 -13.01 -20.53 -27.03
CA GLU A 201 -11.74 -21.26 -26.95
C GLU A 201 -10.56 -20.30 -26.73
N SER A 202 -10.49 -19.19 -27.47
CA SER A 202 -9.49 -18.13 -27.29
C SER A 202 -9.54 -17.53 -25.87
N ASN A 203 -10.75 -17.27 -25.35
CA ASN A 203 -10.94 -16.81 -23.98
C ASN A 203 -10.46 -17.84 -22.94
N LEU A 204 -10.77 -19.13 -23.14
CA LEU A 204 -10.31 -20.20 -22.25
C LEU A 204 -8.78 -20.34 -22.23
N LEU A 205 -8.13 -20.25 -23.39
CA LEU A 205 -6.66 -20.23 -23.49
C LEU A 205 -6.06 -19.00 -22.79
N THR A 206 -6.70 -17.84 -22.92
CA THR A 206 -6.29 -16.60 -22.25
C THR A 206 -6.36 -16.73 -20.74
N GLU A 207 -7.50 -17.19 -20.18
CA GLU A 207 -7.62 -17.35 -18.73
C GLU A 207 -6.71 -18.46 -18.18
N ALA A 208 -6.42 -19.50 -18.97
CA ALA A 208 -5.43 -20.52 -18.61
C ALA A 208 -4.00 -19.94 -18.52
N SER A 209 -3.64 -19.02 -19.42
CA SER A 209 -2.38 -18.27 -19.33
C SER A 209 -2.36 -17.34 -18.11
N ASN A 210 -3.47 -16.64 -17.84
CA ASN A 210 -3.60 -15.77 -16.65
C ASN A 210 -3.41 -16.57 -15.34
N LEU A 211 -3.96 -17.78 -15.26
CA LEU A 211 -3.80 -18.68 -14.12
C LEU A 211 -2.35 -19.16 -13.95
N HIS A 212 -1.65 -19.46 -15.05
CA HIS A 212 -0.22 -19.78 -15.00
C HIS A 212 0.57 -18.61 -14.38
N ASP A 213 0.34 -17.39 -14.87
CA ASP A 213 1.09 -16.21 -14.43
C ASP A 213 0.73 -15.76 -13.00
N ALA A 214 -0.52 -15.95 -12.57
CA ALA A 214 -0.92 -15.80 -11.17
C ALA A 214 -0.24 -16.83 -10.27
N THR A 215 -0.20 -18.10 -10.70
CA THR A 215 0.47 -19.19 -9.96
C THR A 215 1.98 -18.95 -9.84
N ALA A 216 2.64 -18.43 -10.89
CA ALA A 216 4.05 -18.06 -10.86
C ALA A 216 4.32 -16.89 -9.88
N ARG A 217 3.44 -15.89 -9.83
CA ARG A 217 3.54 -14.77 -8.87
C ARG A 217 3.32 -15.21 -7.43
N TYR A 218 2.37 -16.12 -7.19
CA TYR A 218 2.19 -16.77 -5.88
C TYR A 218 3.43 -17.56 -5.46
N LEU A 219 3.97 -18.41 -6.34
CA LEU A 219 5.17 -19.20 -6.08
C LEU A 219 6.38 -18.31 -5.72
N ARG A 220 6.53 -17.14 -6.37
CA ARG A 220 7.53 -16.12 -6.04
C ARG A 220 7.34 -15.54 -4.62
N ALA A 221 6.10 -15.28 -4.21
CA ALA A 221 5.81 -14.65 -2.92
C ALA A 221 5.91 -15.63 -1.74
N VAL A 222 5.38 -16.84 -1.89
CA VAL A 222 5.20 -17.84 -0.80
C VAL A 222 6.28 -18.94 -0.82
N GLY A 223 6.94 -19.18 -1.95
CA GLY A 223 7.98 -20.21 -2.11
C GLY A 223 7.45 -21.64 -2.36
N THR A 224 6.13 -21.84 -2.38
CA THR A 224 5.49 -23.11 -2.76
C THR A 224 4.36 -22.87 -3.76
N LEU A 225 3.94 -23.93 -4.46
CA LEU A 225 2.72 -23.89 -5.26
C LEU A 225 1.49 -23.72 -4.35
N PRO A 226 0.41 -23.08 -4.82
CA PRO A 226 -0.86 -22.98 -4.09
C PRO A 226 -1.56 -24.35 -4.03
N ALA A 227 -2.25 -24.66 -2.93
CA ALA A 227 -3.03 -25.90 -2.81
C ALA A 227 -4.10 -25.99 -3.91
N GLU A 228 -4.54 -27.19 -4.29
CA GLU A 228 -5.56 -27.37 -5.35
C GLU A 228 -6.89 -26.69 -4.99
N GLN A 229 -7.28 -26.76 -3.72
CA GLN A 229 -8.42 -26.04 -3.16
C GLN A 229 -7.89 -24.98 -2.19
N LEU A 230 -8.32 -23.73 -2.38
CA LEU A 230 -7.98 -22.61 -1.52
C LEU A 230 -9.24 -22.19 -0.74
N GLN A 231 -9.06 -21.78 0.50
CA GLN A 231 -10.12 -21.16 1.30
C GLN A 231 -10.38 -19.74 0.82
N VAL A 232 -11.62 -19.26 0.98
CA VAL A 232 -11.98 -17.86 0.69
C VAL A 232 -11.22 -16.94 1.66
N VAL A 233 -10.76 -15.80 1.17
CA VAL A 233 -10.08 -14.79 1.99
C VAL A 233 -11.11 -13.99 2.78
N GLU A 234 -11.24 -14.28 4.08
CA GLU A 234 -12.10 -13.51 4.99
C GLU A 234 -11.26 -12.52 5.81
N LEU A 235 -11.44 -11.24 5.54
CA LEU A 235 -10.94 -10.14 6.37
C LEU A 235 -12.11 -9.65 7.23
N ALA A 236 -11.96 -9.60 8.55
CA ALA A 236 -13.05 -9.24 9.46
C ALA A 236 -13.41 -7.73 9.40
N GLU A 237 -14.10 -7.31 8.33
CA GLU A 237 -14.35 -5.92 7.93
C GLU A 237 -14.83 -5.03 9.08
N ASP A 238 -15.94 -5.40 9.71
CA ASP A 238 -16.65 -4.63 10.75
C ASP A 238 -15.78 -4.29 11.97
N LYS A 239 -14.70 -5.04 12.19
CA LYS A 239 -13.80 -4.87 13.33
C LYS A 239 -12.61 -3.94 13.04
N TRP A 240 -12.19 -3.84 11.79
CA TRP A 240 -10.89 -3.26 11.44
C TRP A 240 -10.94 -2.09 10.44
N LEU A 241 -12.02 -1.95 9.68
CA LEU A 241 -12.22 -0.79 8.79
C LEU A 241 -12.93 0.34 9.56
N PRO A 242 -12.37 1.56 9.61
CA PRO A 242 -13.01 2.69 10.27
C PRO A 242 -14.17 3.26 9.44
N ALA A 243 -15.06 4.01 10.10
CA ALA A 243 -16.26 4.59 9.48
C ALA A 243 -15.96 5.69 8.44
N ASP A 244 -14.83 6.39 8.56
CA ASP A 244 -14.45 7.52 7.71
C ASP A 244 -12.94 7.56 7.41
N ILE A 245 -12.60 8.37 6.40
CA ILE A 245 -11.23 8.51 5.89
C ILE A 245 -10.29 9.22 6.88
N SER A 246 -10.79 10.17 7.69
CA SER A 246 -9.99 10.89 8.68
C SER A 246 -9.55 9.94 9.79
N ALA A 247 -10.44 9.05 10.24
CA ALA A 247 -10.14 7.97 11.16
C ALA A 247 -9.14 6.96 10.56
N ALA A 248 -9.26 6.61 9.27
CA ALA A 248 -8.27 5.76 8.58
C ALA A 248 -6.87 6.40 8.52
N LEU A 249 -6.79 7.69 8.22
CA LEU A 249 -5.53 8.43 8.18
C LEU A 249 -4.88 8.52 9.57
N ASN A 250 -5.66 8.80 10.62
CA ASN A 250 -5.16 8.82 11.99
C ASN A 250 -4.62 7.45 12.42
N LEU A 251 -5.31 6.36 12.06
CA LEU A 251 -4.82 4.99 12.30
C LEU A 251 -3.56 4.67 11.49
N ALA A 252 -3.44 5.16 10.26
CA ALA A 252 -2.23 5.03 9.45
C ALA A 252 -1.03 5.77 10.06
N TYR A 253 -1.19 7.01 10.50
CA TYR A 253 -0.11 7.77 11.14
C TYR A 253 0.37 7.17 12.47
N GLN A 254 -0.49 6.41 13.17
CA GLN A 254 -0.17 5.71 14.43
C GLN A 254 0.31 4.26 14.24
N GLY A 255 -0.01 3.63 13.11
CA GLY A 255 0.18 2.19 12.89
C GLY A 255 1.24 1.84 11.84
N ASN A 256 1.51 2.74 10.90
CA ASN A 256 2.40 2.47 9.78
C ASN A 256 3.88 2.42 10.19
N ALA A 257 4.52 1.28 9.95
CA ALA A 257 5.89 1.03 10.35
C ALA A 257 6.92 1.87 9.56
N GLY A 258 6.75 2.03 8.25
CA GLY A 258 7.62 2.88 7.42
C GLY A 258 7.63 4.34 7.89
N PHE A 259 6.48 4.88 8.29
CA PHE A 259 6.38 6.21 8.87
C PHE A 259 7.11 6.33 10.22
N HIS A 260 7.00 5.32 11.09
CA HIS A 260 7.79 5.26 12.34
C HIS A 260 9.30 5.18 12.08
N ALA A 261 9.74 4.45 11.05
CA ALA A 261 11.14 4.40 10.65
C ALA A 261 11.66 5.79 10.23
N ALA A 262 10.90 6.52 9.42
CA ALA A 262 11.25 7.88 9.00
C ALA A 262 11.37 8.86 10.19
N ILE A 263 10.45 8.80 11.17
CA ILE A 263 10.54 9.60 12.40
C ILE A 263 11.78 9.25 13.21
N LYS A 264 12.13 7.97 13.36
CA LYS A 264 13.34 7.53 14.08
C LYS A 264 14.64 7.89 13.36
N ASN A 265 14.61 8.04 12.04
CA ASN A 265 15.76 8.50 11.26
C ASN A 265 16.13 9.96 11.62
N ILE A 266 15.14 10.82 11.90
CA ILE A 266 15.40 12.18 12.40
C ILE A 266 16.15 12.14 13.74
N SER A 267 15.79 11.24 14.66
CA SER A 267 16.51 11.06 15.93
C SER A 267 17.96 10.58 15.72
N ALA A 268 18.19 9.67 14.77
CA ALA A 268 19.54 9.20 14.41
C ALA A 268 20.40 10.34 13.83
N ALA A 269 19.84 11.16 12.93
CA ALA A 269 20.53 12.32 12.36
C ALA A 269 20.82 13.40 13.43
N GLN A 270 19.90 13.64 14.37
CA GLN A 270 20.11 14.56 15.49
C GLN A 270 21.26 14.10 16.42
N ALA A 271 21.41 12.79 16.62
CA ALA A 271 22.56 12.26 17.34
C ALA A 271 23.88 12.47 16.57
N THR A 272 23.88 12.37 15.24
CA THR A 272 25.03 12.75 14.40
C THR A 272 25.48 14.21 14.63
N VAL A 273 24.55 15.15 14.79
CA VAL A 273 24.89 16.54 15.15
C VAL A 273 25.61 16.62 16.52
N LYS A 274 25.25 15.78 17.50
CA LYS A 274 25.97 15.69 18.78
C LYS A 274 27.38 15.11 18.60
N ILE A 275 27.53 14.09 17.76
CA ILE A 275 28.82 13.48 17.40
C ILE A 275 29.74 14.54 16.78
N GLU A 276 29.27 15.34 15.82
CA GLU A 276 30.11 16.36 15.18
C GLU A 276 30.43 17.54 16.11
N ARG A 277 29.51 17.88 17.03
CA ARG A 277 29.78 18.88 18.08
C ARG A 277 30.89 18.45 19.05
N SER A 278 31.16 17.15 19.20
CA SER A 278 32.26 16.66 20.05
C SER A 278 33.64 17.18 19.63
N GLY A 279 33.83 17.54 18.36
CA GLY A 279 35.08 18.11 17.85
C GLY A 279 35.46 19.47 18.48
N TYR A 280 34.52 20.16 19.12
CA TYR A 280 34.74 21.42 19.84
C TYR A 280 35.13 21.27 21.31
N LEU A 281 35.24 20.04 21.80
CA LEU A 281 35.51 19.73 23.21
C LEU A 281 36.85 18.98 23.37
N PRO A 282 37.50 19.06 24.53
CA PRO A 282 38.72 18.32 24.81
C PRO A 282 38.47 16.81 24.90
N LYS A 283 39.53 16.03 24.74
CA LYS A 283 39.56 14.58 24.97
C LYS A 283 40.57 14.25 26.07
N ALA A 284 40.19 13.37 26.98
CA ALA A 284 41.03 12.81 28.02
C ALA A 284 41.10 11.29 27.88
N GLU A 285 42.31 10.75 27.85
CA GLU A 285 42.58 9.31 27.65
C GLU A 285 43.56 8.83 28.72
N LEU A 286 43.31 7.65 29.29
CA LEU A 286 44.31 6.90 30.04
C LEU A 286 45.12 6.08 29.03
N ARG A 287 46.44 6.22 29.05
CA ARG A 287 47.34 5.45 28.19
C ARG A 287 48.39 4.76 29.05
N ALA A 288 48.63 3.49 28.77
CA ALA A 288 49.75 2.74 29.33
C ALA A 288 50.48 2.04 28.18
N ARG A 289 51.81 2.06 28.18
CA ARG A 289 52.62 1.30 27.23
C ARG A 289 53.80 0.65 27.93
N GLN A 290 54.14 -0.56 27.50
CA GLN A 290 55.35 -1.27 27.85
C GLN A 290 56.07 -1.62 26.55
N ASN A 291 57.27 -1.08 26.36
CA ASN A 291 58.06 -1.21 25.16
C ASN A 291 59.40 -1.91 25.46
N ILE A 292 59.82 -2.80 24.57
CA ILE A 292 61.12 -3.47 24.60
C ILE A 292 61.80 -3.20 23.27
N THR A 293 62.90 -2.43 23.28
CA THR A 293 63.58 -1.98 22.05
C THR A 293 64.98 -2.55 21.91
N ARG A 294 65.42 -2.81 20.69
CA ARG A 294 66.79 -3.19 20.32
C ARG A 294 67.39 -2.09 19.46
N ASN A 295 68.57 -1.59 19.84
CA ASN A 295 69.36 -0.60 19.08
C ASN A 295 68.64 0.75 18.84
N ASN A 296 67.71 1.17 19.71
CA ASN A 296 66.99 2.44 19.59
C ASN A 296 67.72 3.65 20.23
N ASN A 297 68.76 3.39 21.05
CA ASN A 297 69.51 4.45 21.73
C ASN A 297 70.55 5.09 20.80
N GLY A 298 70.28 6.35 20.44
CA GLY A 298 71.09 7.16 19.53
C GLY A 298 71.75 8.40 20.17
N PHE A 299 71.89 8.42 21.51
CA PHE A 299 72.34 9.58 22.31
C PHE A 299 73.28 9.27 23.49
N ASP A 300 73.75 8.02 23.67
CA ASP A 300 74.74 7.71 24.70
C ASP A 300 75.84 6.79 24.14
N ASP A 301 77.10 7.13 24.43
CA ASP A 301 78.29 6.32 24.12
C ASP A 301 78.45 5.15 25.10
N ARG A 302 77.61 5.09 26.14
CA ARG A 302 77.50 3.93 27.03
C ARG A 302 76.93 2.73 26.28
N VAL A 303 77.74 1.69 26.20
CA VAL A 303 77.31 0.35 25.81
C VAL A 303 76.22 -0.11 26.77
N ASP A 304 74.97 -0.11 26.29
CA ASP A 304 73.82 -0.60 27.03
C ASP A 304 74.07 -2.06 27.41
N ARG A 305 74.07 -2.36 28.72
CA ARG A 305 74.58 -3.67 29.21
C ARG A 305 73.62 -4.83 28.90
N ASN A 306 72.44 -4.52 28.38
CA ASN A 306 71.42 -5.45 27.94
C ASN A 306 71.15 -5.25 26.44
N ARG A 307 70.93 -6.33 25.68
CA ARG A 307 70.69 -6.27 24.23
C ARG A 307 69.35 -5.61 23.86
N TYR A 308 68.48 -5.45 24.87
CA TYR A 308 67.18 -4.83 24.80
C TYR A 308 67.02 -3.85 25.96
N GLY A 309 66.46 -2.66 25.68
CA GLY A 309 66.06 -1.68 26.68
C GLY A 309 64.55 -1.74 26.91
N GLU A 310 64.12 -1.69 28.17
CA GLU A 310 62.72 -1.74 28.59
C GLU A 310 62.23 -0.35 29.04
N GLU A 311 61.10 0.11 28.51
CA GLU A 311 60.46 1.38 28.85
C GLU A 311 58.98 1.13 29.21
N GLY A 312 58.56 1.53 30.41
CA GLY A 312 57.16 1.50 30.85
C GLY A 312 56.66 2.91 31.12
N VAL A 313 55.53 3.30 30.53
CA VAL A 313 54.90 4.62 30.72
C VAL A 313 53.42 4.46 30.99
N VAL A 314 52.91 5.20 31.98
CA VAL A 314 51.47 5.38 32.23
C VAL A 314 51.21 6.88 32.30
N GLU A 315 50.30 7.39 31.46
CA GLU A 315 50.00 8.81 31.33
C GLU A 315 48.49 9.07 31.23
N LEU A 316 48.07 10.23 31.74
CA LEU A 316 46.75 10.80 31.47
C LEU A 316 46.91 11.86 30.39
N ALA A 317 46.54 11.53 29.16
CA ALA A 317 46.69 12.39 28.00
C ALA A 317 45.46 13.28 27.81
N LEU A 318 45.63 14.60 27.96
CA LEU A 318 44.62 15.59 27.60
C LEU A 318 44.98 16.22 26.24
N SER A 319 44.04 16.20 25.29
CA SER A 319 44.20 16.82 23.97
C SER A 319 43.02 17.75 23.67
N TYR A 320 43.30 18.90 23.06
CA TYR A 320 42.27 19.86 22.67
C TYR A 320 42.65 20.56 21.37
N ASN A 321 41.77 20.51 20.37
CA ASN A 321 41.98 21.16 19.09
C ASN A 321 41.43 22.59 19.13
N LEU A 322 42.34 23.56 19.26
CA LEU A 322 42.01 24.99 19.28
C LEU A 322 41.50 25.51 17.92
N TYR A 323 41.97 24.95 16.80
CA TYR A 323 41.58 25.39 15.46
C TYR A 323 41.76 24.29 14.40
N SER A 324 40.64 23.78 13.88
CA SER A 324 40.60 22.70 12.89
C SER A 324 40.58 23.18 11.42
N GLY A 325 41.11 24.37 11.11
CA GLY A 325 41.01 24.93 9.75
C GLY A 325 39.57 25.17 9.27
N GLY A 326 38.61 25.32 10.19
CA GLY A 326 37.17 25.42 9.88
C GLY A 326 36.43 24.08 9.71
N ALA A 327 37.13 22.94 9.68
CA ALA A 327 36.54 21.61 9.46
C ALA A 327 35.37 21.28 10.41
N ASN A 328 35.52 21.48 11.73
CA ASN A 328 34.46 21.22 12.71
C ASN A 328 33.17 22.03 12.42
N ARG A 329 33.31 23.26 11.89
CA ARG A 329 32.17 24.13 11.53
C ARG A 329 31.46 23.61 10.30
N ALA A 330 32.21 23.11 9.32
CA ALA A 330 31.66 22.48 8.13
C ALA A 330 30.96 21.15 8.48
N ALA A 331 31.57 20.32 9.34
CA ALA A 331 31.02 19.05 9.78
C ALA A 331 29.69 19.20 10.53
N VAL A 332 29.61 20.12 11.50
CA VAL A 332 28.34 20.43 12.18
C VAL A 332 27.29 20.97 11.21
N ARG A 333 27.67 21.86 10.27
CA ARG A 333 26.73 22.35 9.23
C ARG A 333 26.20 21.23 8.34
N ARG A 334 27.07 20.35 7.84
CA ARG A 334 26.69 19.14 7.08
C ARG A 334 25.66 18.32 7.86
N SER A 335 25.94 18.00 9.13
CA SER A 335 25.02 17.21 9.97
C SER A 335 23.68 17.88 10.24
N LEU A 336 23.60 19.22 10.20
CA LEU A 336 22.33 19.94 10.31
C LEU A 336 21.50 19.84 9.03
N GLU A 337 22.14 19.85 7.85
CA GLU A 337 21.43 19.59 6.59
C GLU A 337 21.00 18.12 6.45
N GLU A 338 21.76 17.17 6.99
CA GLU A 338 21.34 15.76 7.10
C GLU A 338 20.09 15.61 8.00
N VAL A 339 19.94 16.44 9.04
CA VAL A 339 18.70 16.52 9.84
C VAL A 339 17.54 17.14 9.05
N ASN A 340 17.80 18.12 8.17
CA ASN A 340 16.76 18.67 7.29
C ASN A 340 16.31 17.63 6.26
N GLN A 341 17.25 16.97 5.57
CA GLN A 341 16.97 15.85 4.68
C GLN A 341 16.15 14.74 5.36
N ALA A 342 16.46 14.39 6.61
CA ALA A 342 15.69 13.38 7.35
C ALA A 342 14.24 13.82 7.65
N LYS A 343 13.97 15.13 7.80
CA LYS A 343 12.60 15.67 7.89
C LYS A 343 11.91 15.64 6.54
N ASP A 344 12.58 16.06 5.47
CA ASP A 344 12.01 16.07 4.12
C ASP A 344 11.60 14.66 3.67
N VAL A 345 12.40 13.63 4.02
CA VAL A 345 12.05 12.21 3.83
C VAL A 345 10.83 11.80 4.66
N ARG A 346 10.69 12.25 5.92
CA ARG A 346 9.49 12.02 6.74
C ARG A 346 8.26 12.69 6.12
N ASP A 347 8.41 13.90 5.59
CA ASP A 347 7.35 14.66 4.94
C ASP A 347 6.92 14.03 3.61
N GLN A 348 7.86 13.42 2.86
CA GLN A 348 7.54 12.59 1.71
C GLN A 348 6.71 11.36 2.11
N VAL A 349 7.18 10.57 3.09
CA VAL A 349 6.45 9.37 3.57
C VAL A 349 5.07 9.73 4.11
N CYS A 350 4.92 10.91 4.74
CA CYS A 350 3.63 11.46 5.16
C CYS A 350 2.65 11.65 3.98
N VAL A 351 3.10 12.26 2.89
CA VAL A 351 2.28 12.49 1.68
C VAL A 351 1.96 11.18 0.97
N ASP A 352 2.94 10.29 0.80
CA ASP A 352 2.79 8.99 0.13
C ASP A 352 1.83 8.06 0.89
N LEU A 353 1.94 8.02 2.23
CA LEU A 353 1.04 7.26 3.11
C LEU A 353 -0.38 7.81 3.07
N ARG A 354 -0.54 9.14 3.09
CA ARG A 354 -1.85 9.79 2.97
C ARG A 354 -2.53 9.45 1.65
N GLN A 355 -1.82 9.58 0.52
CA GLN A 355 -2.34 9.22 -0.80
C GLN A 355 -2.73 7.74 -0.87
N THR A 356 -1.84 6.85 -0.42
CA THR A 356 -2.08 5.39 -0.46
C THR A 356 -3.29 4.98 0.39
N THR A 357 -3.42 5.55 1.59
CA THR A 357 -4.55 5.31 2.49
C THR A 357 -5.86 5.84 1.89
N GLN A 358 -5.85 7.05 1.35
CA GLN A 358 -7.01 7.67 0.70
C GLN A 358 -7.51 6.86 -0.51
N VAL A 359 -6.60 6.47 -1.41
CA VAL A 359 -6.96 5.67 -2.59
C VAL A 359 -7.51 4.31 -2.18
N ALA A 360 -6.82 3.56 -1.32
CA ALA A 360 -7.26 2.22 -0.92
C ALA A 360 -8.59 2.21 -0.16
N PHE A 361 -8.80 3.17 0.76
CA PHE A 361 -10.06 3.30 1.50
C PHE A 361 -11.21 3.69 0.57
N ASN A 362 -11.00 4.63 -0.36
CA ASN A 362 -11.99 5.01 -1.35
C ASN A 362 -12.30 3.87 -2.34
N ASP A 363 -11.29 3.13 -2.80
CA ASP A 363 -11.48 1.92 -3.62
C ASP A 363 -12.35 0.89 -2.89
N THR A 364 -12.09 0.65 -1.60
CA THR A 364 -12.89 -0.26 -0.76
C THR A 364 -14.36 0.15 -0.69
N LEU A 365 -14.65 1.44 -0.48
CA LEU A 365 -16.03 1.95 -0.46
C LEU A 365 -16.70 1.84 -1.84
N ARG A 366 -16.03 2.33 -2.90
CA ARG A 366 -16.54 2.33 -4.27
C ARG A 366 -16.85 0.91 -4.76
N ILE A 367 -15.92 -0.02 -4.59
CA ILE A 367 -16.09 -1.39 -5.09
C ILE A 367 -17.19 -2.11 -4.32
N ARG A 368 -17.35 -1.86 -3.01
CA ARG A 368 -18.47 -2.42 -2.22
C ARG A 368 -19.84 -1.96 -2.76
N GLU A 369 -20.00 -0.67 -3.08
CA GLU A 369 -21.23 -0.16 -3.73
C GLU A 369 -21.42 -0.72 -5.15
N GLN A 370 -20.34 -0.87 -5.91
CA GLN A 370 -20.36 -1.40 -7.28
C GLN A 370 -20.74 -2.89 -7.32
N LEU A 371 -20.23 -3.70 -6.39
CA LEU A 371 -20.44 -5.15 -6.35
C LEU A 371 -21.93 -5.51 -6.23
N GLN A 372 -22.72 -4.75 -5.47
CA GLN A 372 -24.18 -4.93 -5.38
C GLN A 372 -24.86 -4.80 -6.76
N SER A 373 -24.41 -3.84 -7.57
CA SER A 373 -24.97 -3.60 -8.91
C SER A 373 -24.51 -4.66 -9.91
N LEU A 374 -23.25 -5.12 -9.81
CA LEU A 374 -22.70 -6.19 -10.64
C LEU A 374 -23.35 -7.55 -10.37
N GLU A 375 -23.58 -7.89 -9.10
CA GLU A 375 -24.30 -9.11 -8.72
C GLU A 375 -25.76 -9.08 -9.17
N GLN A 376 -26.45 -7.94 -9.03
CA GLN A 376 -27.79 -7.79 -9.58
C GLN A 376 -27.82 -7.99 -11.10
N HIS A 377 -26.82 -7.46 -11.82
CA HIS A 377 -26.69 -7.65 -13.26
C HIS A 377 -26.45 -9.13 -13.62
N ARG A 378 -25.48 -9.78 -12.96
CA ARG A 378 -25.16 -11.22 -13.14
C ARG A 378 -26.39 -12.11 -12.93
N LEU A 379 -27.13 -11.88 -11.83
CA LEU A 379 -28.34 -12.64 -11.49
C LEU A 379 -29.51 -12.38 -12.45
N ALA A 380 -29.58 -11.20 -13.07
CA ALA A 380 -30.58 -10.90 -14.11
C ALA A 380 -30.22 -11.60 -15.42
N SER A 381 -28.96 -11.47 -15.88
CA SER A 381 -28.46 -12.10 -17.10
C SER A 381 -28.53 -13.62 -17.05
N ASP A 382 -28.29 -14.23 -15.88
CA ASP A 382 -28.46 -15.67 -15.70
C ASP A 382 -29.91 -16.14 -15.93
N LYS A 383 -30.90 -15.41 -15.40
CA LYS A 383 -32.32 -15.71 -15.60
C LYS A 383 -32.74 -15.55 -17.06
N VAL A 384 -32.27 -14.50 -17.73
CA VAL A 384 -32.54 -14.26 -19.16
C VAL A 384 -31.97 -15.40 -20.01
N ARG A 385 -30.71 -15.80 -19.74
CA ARG A 385 -30.05 -16.92 -20.41
C ARG A 385 -30.84 -18.23 -20.27
N HIS A 386 -31.24 -18.61 -19.06
CA HIS A 386 -32.02 -19.83 -18.84
C HIS A 386 -33.34 -19.80 -19.62
N ALA A 387 -34.11 -18.70 -19.52
CA ALA A 387 -35.36 -18.54 -20.24
C ALA A 387 -35.19 -18.60 -21.77
N TYR A 388 -34.12 -18.01 -22.31
CA TYR A 388 -33.82 -18.05 -23.75
C TYR A 388 -33.35 -19.43 -24.20
N SER A 389 -32.62 -20.18 -23.36
CA SER A 389 -32.24 -21.57 -23.65
C SER A 389 -33.47 -22.47 -23.75
N GLU A 390 -34.40 -22.37 -22.79
CA GLU A 390 -35.68 -23.11 -22.84
C GLU A 390 -36.49 -22.77 -24.10
N GLN A 391 -36.66 -21.47 -24.40
CA GLN A 391 -37.42 -21.02 -25.57
C GLN A 391 -36.74 -21.42 -26.90
N PHE A 392 -35.40 -21.44 -26.97
CA PHE A 392 -34.65 -21.90 -28.14
C PHE A 392 -34.77 -23.42 -28.36
N ASN A 393 -34.83 -24.19 -27.27
CA ASN A 393 -35.03 -25.64 -27.33
C ASN A 393 -36.41 -26.00 -27.93
N ILE A 394 -37.45 -25.22 -27.63
CA ILE A 394 -38.79 -25.34 -28.22
C ILE A 394 -39.00 -24.52 -29.52
N GLY A 395 -37.95 -23.92 -30.08
CA GLY A 395 -37.98 -23.20 -31.36
C GLY A 395 -38.67 -21.83 -31.35
N GLN A 396 -38.92 -21.24 -30.17
CA GLN A 396 -39.59 -19.93 -30.00
C GLN A 396 -38.63 -18.73 -29.92
N ARG A 397 -37.32 -18.95 -29.75
CA ARG A 397 -36.28 -17.90 -29.67
C ARG A 397 -35.20 -18.15 -30.73
N THR A 398 -34.52 -17.09 -31.20
CA THR A 398 -33.46 -17.25 -32.19
C THR A 398 -32.15 -17.70 -31.55
N LEU A 399 -31.28 -18.30 -32.36
CA LEU A 399 -29.93 -18.67 -31.96
C LEU A 399 -29.07 -17.46 -31.57
N LEU A 400 -29.24 -16.32 -32.25
CA LEU A 400 -28.53 -15.08 -31.93
C LEU A 400 -28.85 -14.63 -30.51
N ASP A 401 -30.14 -14.58 -30.16
CA ASP A 401 -30.59 -14.21 -28.81
C ASP A 401 -29.99 -15.11 -27.72
N LEU A 402 -29.91 -16.42 -27.96
CA LEU A 402 -29.30 -17.38 -27.02
C LEU A 402 -27.79 -17.12 -26.87
N LEU A 403 -27.06 -17.01 -27.98
CA LEU A 403 -25.61 -16.79 -27.96
C LEU A 403 -25.24 -15.44 -27.32
N ASP A 404 -26.07 -14.42 -27.51
CA ASP A 404 -25.87 -13.10 -26.92
C ASP A 404 -26.18 -13.13 -25.41
N ALA A 405 -27.22 -13.86 -24.97
CA ALA A 405 -27.51 -14.04 -23.54
C ALA A 405 -26.47 -14.90 -22.80
N GLU A 406 -25.90 -15.93 -23.44
CA GLU A 406 -24.74 -16.67 -22.91
C GLU A 406 -23.53 -15.75 -22.73
N ASN A 407 -23.21 -14.93 -23.74
CA ASN A 407 -22.11 -13.97 -23.64
C ASN A 407 -22.38 -12.89 -22.58
N GLU A 408 -23.60 -12.39 -22.44
CA GLU A 408 -23.94 -11.39 -21.41
C GLU A 408 -23.81 -11.98 -19.99
N PHE A 409 -24.25 -13.22 -19.78
CA PHE A 409 -24.01 -13.92 -18.53
C PHE A 409 -22.51 -14.14 -18.27
N PHE A 410 -21.72 -14.49 -19.30
CA PHE A 410 -20.27 -14.66 -19.19
C PHE A 410 -19.57 -13.34 -18.79
N GLN A 411 -19.85 -12.22 -19.47
CA GLN A 411 -19.20 -10.94 -19.14
C GLN A 411 -19.65 -10.38 -17.79
N SER A 412 -20.95 -10.45 -17.46
CA SER A 412 -21.45 -10.02 -16.15
C SER A 412 -20.88 -10.86 -15.00
N SER A 413 -20.71 -12.17 -15.20
CA SER A 413 -20.04 -13.05 -14.22
C SER A 413 -18.56 -12.70 -14.05
N ARG A 414 -17.80 -12.48 -15.13
CA ARG A 414 -16.40 -12.04 -15.05
C ARG A 414 -16.26 -10.70 -14.30
N ALA A 415 -17.15 -9.76 -14.57
CA ALA A 415 -17.15 -8.46 -13.91
C ALA A 415 -17.39 -8.57 -12.39
N ALA A 416 -18.34 -9.43 -11.97
CA ALA A 416 -18.62 -9.67 -10.56
C ALA A 416 -17.46 -10.38 -9.83
N ILE A 417 -16.90 -11.44 -10.43
CA ILE A 417 -15.73 -12.17 -9.89
C ILE A 417 -14.55 -11.22 -9.70
N ASN A 418 -14.21 -10.42 -10.72
CA ASN A 418 -13.14 -9.43 -10.62
C ASN A 418 -13.40 -8.42 -9.50
N ALA A 419 -14.61 -7.86 -9.41
CA ALA A 419 -14.96 -6.89 -8.38
C ALA A 419 -14.93 -7.46 -6.95
N SER A 420 -15.29 -8.73 -6.76
CA SER A 420 -15.19 -9.41 -5.46
C SER A 420 -13.74 -9.49 -4.98
N SER A 421 -12.83 -9.98 -5.83
CA SER A 421 -11.41 -10.07 -5.50
C SER A 421 -10.73 -8.70 -5.38
N ASP A 422 -11.12 -7.74 -6.22
CA ASP A 422 -10.59 -6.37 -6.14
C ASP A 422 -11.04 -5.67 -4.84
N LEU A 423 -12.22 -6.00 -4.30
CA LEU A 423 -12.68 -5.54 -2.99
C LEU A 423 -11.78 -6.10 -1.88
N THR A 424 -11.55 -7.42 -1.84
CA THR A 424 -10.63 -8.08 -0.88
C THR A 424 -9.22 -7.46 -0.93
N ILE A 425 -8.71 -7.21 -2.15
CA ILE A 425 -7.40 -6.57 -2.35
C ILE A 425 -7.39 -5.11 -1.87
N ALA A 426 -8.46 -4.34 -2.11
CA ALA A 426 -8.58 -2.97 -1.63
C ALA A 426 -8.62 -2.90 -0.09
N GLN A 427 -9.39 -3.79 0.55
CA GLN A 427 -9.43 -3.91 2.01
C GLN A 427 -8.06 -4.25 2.60
N ALA A 428 -7.37 -5.26 2.02
CA ALA A 428 -6.03 -5.63 2.44
C ALA A 428 -5.03 -4.45 2.32
N ARG A 429 -5.13 -3.66 1.25
CA ARG A 429 -4.32 -2.43 1.06
C ARG A 429 -4.60 -1.39 2.14
N THR A 430 -5.87 -1.13 2.47
CA THR A 430 -6.25 -0.20 3.55
C THR A 430 -5.73 -0.67 4.91
N LEU A 431 -5.88 -1.96 5.22
CA LEU A 431 -5.40 -2.56 6.47
C LEU A 431 -3.87 -2.52 6.58
N ALA A 432 -3.14 -2.78 5.49
CA ALA A 432 -1.68 -2.70 5.44
C ALA A 432 -1.18 -1.25 5.62
N ALA A 433 -1.82 -0.28 4.95
CA ALA A 433 -1.51 1.15 5.15
C ALA A 433 -1.68 1.57 6.63
N MET A 434 -2.71 1.06 7.31
CA MET A 434 -2.95 1.26 8.75
C MET A 434 -2.04 0.42 9.68
N GLY A 435 -1.19 -0.47 9.16
CA GLY A 435 -0.39 -1.41 9.97
C GLY A 435 -1.25 -2.40 10.78
N LYS A 436 -2.40 -2.80 10.23
CA LYS A 436 -3.42 -3.68 10.84
C LYS A 436 -3.68 -4.98 10.08
N LEU A 437 -3.03 -5.22 8.94
CA LEU A 437 -3.29 -6.41 8.11
C LEU A 437 -2.92 -7.70 8.86
N LEU A 438 -1.75 -7.79 9.50
CA LEU A 438 -1.39 -8.95 10.34
C LEU A 438 -2.45 -9.27 11.43
N PRO A 439 -2.88 -8.32 12.30
CA PRO A 439 -4.00 -8.54 13.23
C PRO A 439 -5.33 -8.95 12.57
N ALA A 440 -5.64 -8.43 11.38
CA ALA A 440 -6.86 -8.78 10.65
C ALA A 440 -6.85 -10.24 10.16
N LEU A 441 -5.68 -10.75 9.78
CA LEU A 441 -5.41 -12.16 9.46
C LEU A 441 -5.26 -13.06 10.70
N SER A 442 -5.52 -12.52 11.91
CA SER A 442 -5.29 -13.18 13.21
C SER A 442 -3.82 -13.57 13.49
N ILE A 443 -2.87 -12.93 12.83
CA ILE A 443 -1.43 -13.14 13.05
C ILE A 443 -0.94 -12.21 14.15
N VAL A 444 -0.60 -12.78 15.31
CA VAL A 444 -0.07 -12.05 16.46
C VAL A 444 1.44 -11.84 16.30
N ARG A 445 1.90 -10.58 16.42
CA ARG A 445 3.32 -10.22 16.26
C ARG A 445 4.26 -10.95 17.22
N GLU A 446 3.82 -11.24 18.45
CA GLU A 446 4.59 -12.02 19.44
C GLU A 446 4.77 -13.50 19.04
N GLY A 447 3.92 -14.03 18.14
CA GLY A 447 4.06 -15.36 17.56
C GLY A 447 5.10 -15.44 16.44
N LEU A 448 5.66 -14.30 15.99
CA LEU A 448 6.70 -14.27 14.97
C LEU A 448 8.09 -14.45 15.61
N ASN A 449 8.68 -15.63 15.42
CA ASN A 449 10.03 -16.00 15.89
C ASN A 449 11.12 -14.95 15.55
N LEU A 450 10.91 -14.17 14.49
CA LEU A 450 11.83 -13.13 14.01
C LEU A 450 11.91 -11.89 14.92
N LEU A 451 10.87 -11.58 15.70
CA LEU A 451 10.82 -10.32 16.46
C LEU A 451 11.43 -10.45 17.87
N GLY A 452 11.28 -11.62 18.50
CA GLY A 452 11.86 -11.95 19.81
C GLY A 452 11.48 -10.98 20.94
N ASN A 453 12.18 -11.07 22.08
CA ASN A 453 11.96 -10.17 23.23
C ASN A 453 12.62 -8.78 23.02
N ALA A 454 12.38 -8.17 21.86
CA ALA A 454 12.85 -6.83 21.54
C ALA A 454 12.00 -5.78 22.27
N ASN A 455 12.33 -5.51 23.55
CA ASN A 455 11.78 -4.39 24.31
C ASN A 455 12.17 -3.05 23.67
N ILE A 456 11.39 -2.62 22.68
CA ILE A 456 11.44 -1.32 22.01
C ILE A 456 10.10 -0.65 22.32
N ASN A 457 10.15 0.44 23.09
CA ASN A 457 8.95 1.22 23.41
C ASN A 457 8.29 1.68 22.11
N GLN A 458 7.00 1.37 21.96
CA GLN A 458 6.21 1.81 20.82
C GLN A 458 6.25 3.33 20.72
N LEU A 459 6.57 3.84 19.53
CA LEU A 459 6.48 5.27 19.24
C LEU A 459 5.01 5.68 19.27
N GLN A 460 4.65 6.57 20.18
CA GLN A 460 3.34 7.23 20.17
C GLN A 460 3.42 8.42 19.23
N VAL A 461 2.63 8.39 18.16
CA VAL A 461 2.54 9.47 17.17
C VAL A 461 1.25 10.24 17.42
N ASP A 462 1.36 11.53 17.76
CA ASP A 462 0.22 12.43 17.73
C ASP A 462 -0.13 12.75 16.27
N ALA A 463 -1.24 12.19 15.80
CA ALA A 463 -1.69 12.35 14.43
C ALA A 463 -1.93 13.83 14.06
N ALA A 464 -2.37 14.67 15.01
CA ALA A 464 -2.68 16.07 14.76
C ALA A 464 -1.43 16.93 14.46
N THR A 465 -0.26 16.53 14.95
CA THR A 465 1.03 17.21 14.68
C THR A 465 1.92 16.46 13.69
N ALA A 466 1.63 15.19 13.40
CA ALA A 466 2.43 14.37 12.50
C ALA A 466 2.19 14.69 11.01
N CYS A 467 0.92 14.77 10.59
CA CYS A 467 0.50 14.89 9.20
C CYS A 467 -0.93 15.48 9.09
N PRO A 468 -1.25 16.32 8.08
CA PRO A 468 -2.63 16.74 7.85
C PRO A 468 -3.55 15.56 7.51
N SER A 469 -4.72 15.50 8.15
CA SER A 469 -5.74 14.46 7.90
C SER A 469 -6.74 14.84 6.79
N ASP A 470 -6.56 15.97 6.11
CA ASP A 470 -7.47 16.44 5.07
C ASP A 470 -7.55 15.45 3.90
N ALA A 471 -8.77 15.13 3.49
CA ALA A 471 -9.06 14.18 2.42
C ALA A 471 -10.15 14.72 1.48
N PRO A 472 -10.10 14.39 0.17
CA PRO A 472 -11.19 14.68 -0.75
C PRO A 472 -12.46 13.92 -0.32
N ILE A 473 -13.62 14.57 -0.49
CA ILE A 473 -14.92 13.92 -0.24
C ILE A 473 -15.13 12.85 -1.32
N ALA A 474 -15.30 11.60 -0.89
CA ALA A 474 -15.66 10.49 -1.76
C ALA A 474 -17.09 10.65 -2.28
N LEU A 475 -17.27 10.68 -3.60
CA LEU A 475 -18.59 10.65 -4.23
C LEU A 475 -19.17 9.24 -4.13
N ARG A 476 -20.33 9.10 -3.49
CA ARG A 476 -21.09 7.85 -3.42
C ARG A 476 -22.00 7.70 -4.63
N ARG A 477 -22.50 6.49 -4.88
CA ARG A 477 -23.52 6.21 -5.90
C ARG A 477 -24.69 7.19 -5.85
N ASP A 478 -25.13 7.52 -4.64
CA ASP A 478 -26.25 8.43 -4.43
C ASP A 478 -25.92 9.89 -4.84
N ASP A 479 -24.69 10.37 -4.61
CA ASP A 479 -24.22 11.68 -5.09
C ASP A 479 -24.12 11.76 -6.63
N LEU A 480 -24.01 10.61 -7.31
CA LEU A 480 -23.85 10.51 -8.76
C LEU A 480 -25.17 10.28 -9.52
N ILE A 481 -26.21 9.74 -8.86
CA ILE A 481 -27.48 9.44 -9.49
C ILE A 481 -28.46 10.60 -9.28
N SER A 482 -28.79 11.30 -10.37
CA SER A 482 -29.88 12.25 -10.37
C SER A 482 -31.24 11.55 -10.38
N THR A 483 -32.05 11.80 -9.35
CA THR A 483 -33.46 11.40 -9.28
C THR A 483 -34.33 12.54 -9.79
N THR A 484 -35.22 12.21 -10.72
CA THR A 484 -36.16 13.13 -11.36
C THR A 484 -37.55 12.93 -10.74
N VAL A 485 -38.03 13.91 -9.96
CA VAL A 485 -39.37 13.88 -9.35
C VAL A 485 -40.30 14.83 -10.11
N PRO A 486 -41.30 14.32 -10.87
CA PRO A 486 -42.32 15.15 -11.48
C PRO A 486 -43.39 15.54 -10.46
N ILE A 487 -43.65 16.83 -10.32
CA ILE A 487 -44.69 17.43 -9.49
C ILE A 487 -45.54 18.32 -10.41
N SER A 488 -46.79 17.91 -10.68
CA SER A 488 -47.71 18.73 -11.47
C SER A 488 -48.63 19.54 -10.56
N SER A 489 -48.99 20.75 -10.99
CA SER A 489 -49.85 21.66 -10.24
C SER A 489 -51.13 21.98 -11.00
N ASP A 490 -52.26 21.50 -10.50
CA ASP A 490 -53.58 21.75 -11.11
C ASP A 490 -54.07 23.19 -10.90
N ALA A 491 -54.69 23.73 -11.95
CA ALA A 491 -55.52 24.95 -11.95
C ALA A 491 -54.89 26.24 -11.38
N LEU A 492 -53.57 26.44 -11.56
CA LEU A 492 -52.88 27.65 -11.08
C LEU A 492 -53.33 28.96 -11.74
N PHE A 493 -53.79 28.93 -13.00
CA PHE A 493 -54.00 30.12 -13.83
C PHE A 493 -55.41 30.20 -14.41
N ALA A 494 -55.92 31.41 -14.60
CA ALA A 494 -57.15 31.66 -15.38
C ALA A 494 -56.91 31.45 -16.90
N VAL A 495 -58.02 31.23 -17.64
CA VAL A 495 -58.00 31.15 -19.11
C VAL A 495 -57.40 32.43 -19.70
N ASN A 496 -56.51 32.29 -20.69
CA ASN A 496 -55.73 33.38 -21.30
C ASN A 496 -54.89 34.27 -20.35
N SER A 497 -54.72 33.89 -19.09
CA SER A 497 -53.86 34.61 -18.13
C SER A 497 -52.61 33.83 -17.72
N SER A 498 -51.57 34.56 -17.33
CA SER A 498 -50.39 34.06 -16.60
C SER A 498 -50.34 34.52 -15.15
N ASP A 499 -51.39 35.18 -14.65
CA ASP A 499 -51.51 35.56 -13.25
C ASP A 499 -52.10 34.41 -12.42
N LEU A 500 -51.50 34.21 -11.24
CA LEU A 500 -51.86 33.16 -10.30
C LEU A 500 -53.23 33.43 -9.67
N ASN A 501 -54.09 32.41 -9.64
CA ASN A 501 -55.41 32.49 -9.00
C ASN A 501 -55.26 32.68 -7.47
N PRO A 502 -56.15 33.40 -6.76
CA PRO A 502 -56.04 33.60 -5.32
C PRO A 502 -55.99 32.30 -4.47
N GLY A 503 -56.58 31.20 -4.96
CA GLY A 503 -56.50 29.88 -4.33
C GLY A 503 -55.31 29.01 -4.75
N SER A 504 -54.46 29.48 -5.65
CA SER A 504 -53.33 28.70 -6.19
C SER A 504 -52.08 28.71 -5.30
N THR A 505 -51.96 29.69 -4.41
CA THR A 505 -50.85 29.84 -3.46
C THR A 505 -50.69 28.60 -2.58
N GLY A 506 -51.78 28.09 -1.98
CA GLY A 506 -51.76 26.87 -1.17
C GLY A 506 -51.42 25.57 -1.93
N ASN A 507 -51.42 25.58 -3.27
CA ASN A 507 -50.85 24.49 -4.07
C ASN A 507 -49.34 24.67 -4.25
N LEU A 508 -48.91 25.91 -4.52
CA LEU A 508 -47.50 26.27 -4.65
C LEU A 508 -46.72 26.17 -3.32
N ASP A 509 -47.37 26.42 -2.18
CA ASP A 509 -46.75 26.30 -0.85
C ASP A 509 -46.49 24.84 -0.47
N ARG A 510 -47.42 23.93 -0.81
CA ARG A 510 -47.25 22.47 -0.63
C ARG A 510 -46.14 21.93 -1.53
N LEU A 511 -46.08 22.40 -2.77
CA LEU A 511 -44.98 22.14 -3.71
C LEU A 511 -43.64 22.67 -3.16
N LEU A 512 -43.60 23.90 -2.65
CA LEU A 512 -42.41 24.50 -2.05
C LEU A 512 -41.92 23.68 -0.84
N GLN A 513 -42.85 23.19 -0.02
CA GLN A 513 -42.54 22.26 1.08
C GLN A 513 -41.97 20.93 0.55
N GLN A 514 -42.58 20.30 -0.45
CA GLN A 514 -42.05 19.08 -1.08
C GLN A 514 -40.65 19.25 -1.66
N ILE A 515 -40.36 20.41 -2.30
CA ILE A 515 -39.02 20.71 -2.81
C ILE A 515 -38.02 20.90 -1.66
N ARG A 516 -38.41 21.56 -0.56
CA ARG A 516 -37.57 21.72 0.64
C ARG A 516 -37.31 20.41 1.39
N GLU A 517 -38.26 19.49 1.37
CA GLU A 517 -38.14 18.13 1.92
C GLU A 517 -37.31 17.20 1.02
N THR A 518 -37.03 17.60 -0.23
CA THR A 518 -36.17 16.85 -1.15
C THR A 518 -34.69 17.16 -0.85
N PRO A 519 -33.87 16.19 -0.42
CA PRO A 519 -32.45 16.41 -0.18
C PRO A 519 -31.69 16.67 -1.50
N LYS A 520 -30.56 17.39 -1.41
CA LYS A 520 -29.57 17.61 -2.49
C LYS A 520 -30.17 17.98 -3.88
N VAL A 521 -31.13 18.91 -3.92
CA VAL A 521 -31.64 19.44 -5.20
C VAL A 521 -30.54 20.18 -5.97
N VAL A 522 -30.31 19.79 -7.23
CA VAL A 522 -29.27 20.35 -8.12
C VAL A 522 -29.82 21.16 -9.31
N GLU A 523 -31.04 20.85 -9.76
CA GLU A 523 -31.76 21.61 -10.78
C GLU A 523 -33.28 21.54 -10.49
N ILE A 524 -34.00 22.62 -10.75
CA ILE A 524 -35.47 22.60 -10.83
C ILE A 524 -35.86 23.07 -12.23
N ARG A 525 -36.67 22.28 -12.93
CA ARG A 525 -37.23 22.67 -14.23
C ARG A 525 -38.70 22.97 -14.09
N VAL A 526 -39.11 24.18 -14.44
CA VAL A 526 -40.50 24.64 -14.41
C VAL A 526 -40.99 24.74 -15.86
N THR A 527 -41.96 23.91 -16.23
CA THR A 527 -42.38 23.69 -17.61
C THR A 527 -43.85 24.02 -17.78
N GLY A 528 -44.15 25.06 -18.56
CA GLY A 528 -45.53 25.52 -18.79
C GLY A 528 -46.21 24.89 -20.00
N HIS A 529 -47.52 24.70 -19.89
CA HIS A 529 -48.39 24.17 -20.95
C HIS A 529 -49.66 25.02 -21.14
N THR A 530 -50.26 24.93 -22.32
CA THR A 530 -51.56 25.51 -22.65
C THR A 530 -52.48 24.47 -23.28
N ASP A 531 -53.78 24.77 -23.35
CA ASP A 531 -54.70 24.05 -24.21
C ASP A 531 -54.53 24.46 -25.69
N ALA A 532 -55.19 23.72 -26.58
CA ALA A 532 -55.14 23.93 -28.03
C ALA A 532 -56.09 25.02 -28.56
N SER A 533 -56.65 25.90 -27.71
CA SER A 533 -57.60 26.92 -28.16
C SER A 533 -56.95 28.20 -28.71
N GLY A 534 -55.63 28.37 -28.53
CA GLY A 534 -54.83 29.45 -29.10
C GLY A 534 -53.89 28.98 -30.22
N SER A 535 -53.35 29.92 -31.00
CA SER A 535 -52.26 29.64 -31.96
C SER A 535 -50.91 29.53 -31.24
N ASP A 536 -49.92 28.86 -31.84
CA ASP A 536 -48.58 28.71 -31.24
C ASP A 536 -47.91 30.05 -30.93
N GLN A 537 -48.16 31.08 -31.74
CA GLN A 537 -47.68 32.45 -31.51
C GLN A 537 -48.20 33.07 -30.20
N ILE A 538 -49.33 32.59 -29.68
CA ILE A 538 -49.95 33.02 -28.41
C ILE A 538 -49.62 32.01 -27.30
N ASN A 539 -49.75 30.72 -27.59
CA ASN A 539 -49.57 29.63 -26.62
C ASN A 539 -48.12 29.48 -26.13
N GLN A 540 -47.14 29.67 -27.02
CA GLN A 540 -45.72 29.53 -26.68
C GLN A 540 -45.22 30.62 -25.70
N PRO A 541 -45.47 31.93 -25.90
CA PRO A 541 -45.15 32.93 -24.88
C PRO A 541 -46.02 32.79 -23.62
N LEU A 542 -47.32 32.45 -23.73
CA LEU A 542 -48.20 32.29 -22.57
C LEU A 542 -47.77 31.16 -21.64
N SER A 543 -47.43 29.99 -22.18
CA SER A 543 -46.89 28.87 -21.39
C SER A 543 -45.60 29.24 -20.67
N ARG A 544 -44.66 29.89 -21.36
CA ARG A 544 -43.39 30.34 -20.76
C ARG A 544 -43.63 31.39 -19.66
N ALA A 545 -44.55 32.34 -19.87
CA ALA A 545 -44.91 33.35 -18.86
C ALA A 545 -45.53 32.72 -17.61
N ARG A 546 -46.39 31.71 -17.75
CA ARG A 546 -46.93 30.92 -16.63
C ARG A 546 -45.82 30.24 -15.83
N ALA A 547 -44.88 29.57 -16.52
CA ALA A 547 -43.76 28.92 -15.87
C ALA A 547 -42.81 29.93 -15.17
N GLN A 548 -42.60 31.12 -15.75
CA GLN A 548 -41.87 32.22 -15.09
C GLN A 548 -42.58 32.67 -13.82
N LYS A 549 -43.90 32.84 -13.84
CA LYS A 549 -44.69 33.24 -12.66
C LYS A 549 -44.64 32.22 -11.53
N VAL A 550 -44.59 30.92 -11.84
CA VAL A 550 -44.35 29.88 -10.82
C VAL A 550 -42.93 29.95 -10.26
N ARG A 551 -41.89 30.08 -11.11
CA ARG A 551 -40.51 30.33 -10.63
C ARG A 551 -40.46 31.53 -9.69
N ASP A 552 -41.04 32.65 -10.11
CA ASP A 552 -40.97 33.91 -9.36
C ASP A 552 -41.66 33.78 -7.99
N TYR A 553 -42.77 33.04 -7.91
CA TYR A 553 -43.41 32.68 -6.64
C TYR A 553 -42.50 31.82 -5.75
N LEU A 554 -41.88 30.77 -6.30
CA LEU A 554 -41.00 29.87 -5.54
C LEU A 554 -39.78 30.61 -4.99
N VAL A 555 -39.14 31.45 -5.81
CA VAL A 555 -37.99 32.27 -5.41
C VAL A 555 -38.39 33.28 -4.32
N LEU A 556 -39.50 34.01 -4.51
CA LEU A 556 -39.98 35.00 -3.55
C LEU A 556 -40.31 34.40 -2.17
N ASN A 557 -40.78 33.15 -2.13
CA ASN A 557 -41.09 32.43 -0.90
C ASN A 557 -39.88 31.69 -0.28
N GLY A 558 -38.66 32.01 -0.71
CA GLY A 558 -37.41 31.57 -0.07
C GLY A 558 -36.89 30.23 -0.57
N LEU A 559 -36.83 30.05 -1.89
CA LEU A 559 -36.13 28.93 -2.52
C LEU A 559 -34.78 29.40 -3.09
N GLU A 560 -33.71 29.14 -2.35
CA GLU A 560 -32.33 29.60 -2.66
C GLU A 560 -31.54 28.57 -3.49
N LEU A 561 -31.96 28.33 -4.75
CA LEU A 561 -31.22 27.48 -5.68
C LEU A 561 -30.96 28.22 -7.00
N SER A 562 -29.70 28.25 -7.43
CA SER A 562 -29.23 29.04 -8.57
C SER A 562 -29.60 28.47 -9.95
N ASN A 563 -30.05 27.22 -10.03
CA ASN A 563 -30.41 26.52 -11.26
C ASN A 563 -31.92 26.22 -11.35
N ILE A 564 -32.74 27.25 -11.59
CA ILE A 564 -34.15 27.07 -11.99
C ILE A 564 -34.29 27.33 -13.50
N ILE A 565 -34.50 26.27 -14.26
CA ILE A 565 -34.73 26.33 -15.71
C ILE A 565 -36.22 26.55 -15.99
N VAL A 566 -36.56 27.46 -16.90
CA VAL A 566 -37.95 27.80 -17.24
C VAL A 566 -38.23 27.58 -18.72
N GLU A 567 -39.14 26.67 -19.01
CA GLU A 567 -39.55 26.26 -20.36
C GLU A 567 -41.05 26.49 -20.57
N GLY A 568 -41.44 26.67 -21.84
CA GLY A 568 -42.84 26.63 -22.28
C GLY A 568 -42.94 25.77 -23.54
N PHE A 569 -43.99 24.95 -23.64
CA PHE A 569 -44.24 24.10 -24.81
C PHE A 569 -45.57 24.40 -25.51
N GLY A 570 -46.29 25.45 -25.07
CA GLY A 570 -47.64 25.75 -25.55
C GLY A 570 -48.56 24.53 -25.48
N SER A 571 -49.26 24.28 -26.58
CA SER A 571 -50.18 23.15 -26.78
C SER A 571 -49.52 21.86 -27.30
N SER A 572 -48.20 21.84 -27.50
CA SER A 572 -47.51 20.72 -28.18
C SER A 572 -47.40 19.43 -27.35
N ARG A 573 -47.73 19.46 -26.06
CA ARG A 573 -47.67 18.31 -25.13
C ARG A 573 -48.95 18.17 -24.29
N PRO A 574 -50.10 17.83 -24.91
CA PRO A 574 -51.35 17.58 -24.20
C PRO A 574 -51.28 16.27 -23.41
N ILE A 575 -51.93 16.25 -22.24
CA ILE A 575 -52.13 15.04 -21.41
C ILE A 575 -53.59 14.57 -21.39
N ALA A 576 -54.51 15.41 -21.87
CA ALA A 576 -55.93 15.13 -21.96
C ALA A 576 -56.53 15.68 -23.27
N ASP A 577 -57.75 15.24 -23.61
CA ASP A 577 -58.43 15.65 -24.83
C ASP A 577 -58.87 17.13 -24.81
N ASN A 578 -58.39 17.91 -25.79
CA ASN A 578 -58.72 19.32 -25.95
C ASN A 578 -60.15 19.58 -26.45
N ALA A 579 -60.92 18.57 -26.88
CA ALA A 579 -62.32 18.76 -27.27
C ALA A 579 -63.22 19.11 -26.05
N THR A 580 -62.91 18.56 -24.87
CA THR A 580 -63.68 18.80 -23.63
C THR A 580 -63.09 19.95 -22.81
N GLU A 581 -63.92 20.70 -22.08
CA GLU A 581 -63.40 21.75 -21.18
C GLU A 581 -62.59 21.17 -20.01
N ALA A 582 -62.96 19.98 -19.53
CA ALA A 582 -62.20 19.27 -18.51
C ALA A 582 -60.77 18.94 -18.99
N GLY A 583 -60.62 18.38 -20.20
CA GLY A 583 -59.30 18.07 -20.75
C GLY A 583 -58.49 19.31 -21.13
N ARG A 584 -59.14 20.39 -21.62
CA ARG A 584 -58.46 21.70 -21.75
C ARG A 584 -57.96 22.22 -20.41
N ALA A 585 -58.76 22.10 -19.34
CA ALA A 585 -58.34 22.50 -18.00
C ALA A 585 -57.10 21.72 -17.52
N SER A 586 -57.04 20.40 -17.72
CA SER A 586 -55.85 19.59 -17.43
C SER A 586 -54.63 19.93 -18.30
N ASN A 587 -54.83 20.40 -19.53
CA ASN A 587 -53.72 20.83 -20.40
C ASN A 587 -53.16 22.21 -20.00
N ARG A 588 -53.94 23.07 -19.32
CA ARG A 588 -53.50 24.37 -18.76
C ARG A 588 -52.73 24.20 -17.44
N ARG A 589 -51.66 23.41 -17.45
CA ARG A 589 -50.85 23.08 -16.27
C ARG A 589 -49.43 23.68 -16.30
N VAL A 590 -48.76 23.59 -15.16
CA VAL A 590 -47.30 23.70 -15.06
C VAL A 590 -46.80 22.40 -14.42
N ASP A 591 -45.84 21.77 -15.09
CA ASP A 591 -45.13 20.60 -14.58
C ASP A 591 -43.80 21.07 -14.02
N ILE A 592 -43.44 20.59 -12.83
CA ILE A 592 -42.18 20.90 -12.17
C ILE A 592 -41.40 19.62 -12.00
N THR A 593 -40.17 19.65 -12.47
CA THR A 593 -39.26 18.52 -12.40
C THR A 593 -38.15 18.88 -11.45
N VAL A 594 -38.12 18.25 -10.28
CA VAL A 594 -37.03 18.40 -9.32
C VAL A 594 -35.97 17.36 -9.66
N VAL A 595 -34.74 17.82 -9.95
CA VAL A 595 -33.56 16.99 -10.12
C VAL A 595 -32.77 17.06 -8.83
N SER A 596 -32.73 15.96 -8.09
CA SER A 596 -31.94 15.81 -6.86
C SER A 596 -30.86 14.77 -7.05
N GLN A 597 -29.69 14.97 -6.44
CA GLN A 597 -28.80 13.84 -6.15
C GLN A 597 -29.41 13.04 -4.99
N ARG A 598 -29.20 11.73 -4.97
CA ARG A 598 -29.85 10.85 -4.01
C ARG A 598 -29.20 10.92 -2.62
#